data_AF-A0A836TBM7-F1
#
_entry.id   AF-A0A836TBM7-F1
#
_cell.length_a   1.000
_cell.length_b   1.000
_cell.length_c   1.000
_cell.angle_alpha   90.00
_cell.angle_beta   90.00
_cell.angle_gamma   90.00
#
_symmetry.space_group_name_H-M   'P 1'
#
loop_
_entity.id
_entity.type
_entity.pdbx_description
1 polymer ?
#
loop_
_entity_poly.entity_id
_entity_poly.type
_entity_poly.pdbx_seq_one_letter_code
_entity_poly.pdbx_strand_id
1 'polypeptide(L)'
;MKYRYYLSFIPPSKVNKVKINSRVFSKTGKRYIVPKEISIKINKAIWELGLQFEKNKKTFKNPIKVNITFILPNRRRRDLDNIMKTLGDCLVYANIINDDSLIFIQNLEKWIIKGEEGVIIEIEELKDIKIDKGKLYQLKKYKDNLNEF
;
A
#
# COMPACT_ATOMS: atom_id res chain seq x y z
N MET A 1 -14.27 -12.03 8.24
CA MET A 1 -15.08 -11.66 7.05
C MET A 1 -14.14 -10.97 6.08
N LYS A 2 -14.18 -11.34 4.80
CA LYS A 2 -13.21 -10.90 3.80
C LYS A 2 -13.89 -9.95 2.81
N TYR A 3 -13.27 -8.82 2.55
CA TYR A 3 -13.72 -7.83 1.58
C TYR A 3 -12.74 -7.78 0.43
N ARG A 4 -13.25 -7.59 -0.79
CA ARG A 4 -12.43 -7.53 -1.99
C ARG A 4 -12.71 -6.26 -2.76
N TYR A 5 -11.63 -5.62 -3.18
CA TYR A 5 -11.62 -4.41 -3.98
C TYR A 5 -10.74 -4.63 -5.21
N TYR A 6 -11.03 -3.89 -6.27
CA TYR A 6 -10.36 -4.01 -7.56
C TYR A 6 -9.92 -2.64 -8.05
N LEU A 7 -8.81 -2.59 -8.78
CA LEU A 7 -8.40 -1.46 -9.59
C LEU A 7 -8.18 -1.92 -11.02
N SER A 8 -8.69 -1.15 -11.97
CA SER A 8 -8.58 -1.43 -13.41
C SER A 8 -7.18 -1.25 -13.98
N PHE A 9 -6.25 -0.72 -13.17
CA PHE A 9 -4.88 -0.45 -13.55
C PHE A 9 -3.98 -0.47 -12.32
N ILE A 10 -2.67 -0.43 -12.53
CA ILE A 10 -1.69 -0.33 -11.45
C ILE A 10 -1.36 1.15 -11.20
N PRO A 11 -1.66 1.69 -10.00
CA PRO A 11 -1.36 3.09 -9.72
C PRO A 11 0.15 3.35 -9.76
N PRO A 12 0.57 4.53 -10.25
CA PRO A 12 1.98 4.88 -10.30
C PRO A 12 2.55 5.06 -8.88
N SER A 13 3.81 4.66 -8.69
CA SER A 13 4.57 5.04 -7.49
C SER A 13 4.67 6.57 -7.38
N LYS A 14 4.24 7.12 -6.24
CA LYS A 14 4.38 8.53 -5.87
C LYS A 14 5.85 8.93 -5.64
N VAL A 15 6.64 8.02 -5.06
CA VAL A 15 8.04 8.27 -4.64
C VAL A 15 8.98 8.35 -5.85
N ASN A 16 8.73 7.57 -6.89
CA ASN A 16 9.66 7.47 -8.04
C ASN A 16 9.55 8.63 -9.03
N LYS A 17 8.63 9.59 -8.81
CA LYS A 17 8.30 10.60 -9.80
C LYS A 17 8.11 12.02 -9.23
N VAL A 18 8.47 12.23 -7.97
CA VAL A 18 8.50 13.58 -7.36
C VAL A 18 9.57 14.44 -8.04
N LYS A 19 9.24 15.68 -8.34
CA LYS A 19 10.19 16.69 -8.85
C LYS A 19 10.65 17.59 -7.72
N ILE A 20 11.93 17.95 -7.72
CA ILE A 20 12.47 18.97 -6.81
C ILE A 20 11.76 20.29 -7.11
N ASN A 21 11.21 20.92 -6.09
CA ASN A 21 10.58 22.21 -6.25
C ASN A 21 11.67 23.30 -6.33
N SER A 22 11.93 23.89 -7.49
CA SER A 22 12.94 24.95 -7.62
C SER A 22 12.67 26.18 -6.73
N ARG A 23 11.45 26.33 -6.20
CA ARG A 23 11.05 27.37 -5.25
C ARG A 23 11.28 27.00 -3.78
N VAL A 24 11.96 25.88 -3.46
CA VAL A 24 12.29 25.46 -2.06
C VAL A 24 12.93 26.61 -1.25
N PHE A 25 13.74 27.44 -1.90
CA PHE A 25 14.47 28.55 -1.25
C PHE A 25 13.59 29.78 -0.94
N SER A 26 12.31 29.77 -1.35
CA SER A 26 11.33 30.77 -0.92
C SER A 26 10.54 30.25 0.30
N LYS A 27 10.32 31.11 1.29
CA LYS A 27 9.88 30.84 2.69
C LYS A 27 8.66 29.91 2.91
N THR A 28 8.00 29.39 1.88
CA THR A 28 6.79 28.54 1.94
C THR A 28 6.86 27.24 1.12
N GLY A 29 7.95 26.95 0.42
CA GLY A 29 7.97 25.90 -0.61
C GLY A 29 8.12 24.47 -0.09
N LYS A 30 7.06 23.63 -0.23
CA LYS A 30 7.18 22.16 -0.13
C LYS A 30 8.36 21.68 -0.98
N ARG A 31 9.23 20.84 -0.42
CA ARG A 31 10.50 20.43 -1.06
C ARG A 31 10.32 19.66 -2.38
N TYR A 32 9.17 18.99 -2.52
CA TYR A 32 8.87 18.13 -3.66
C TYR A 32 7.45 18.38 -4.18
N ILE A 33 7.29 18.32 -5.51
CA ILE A 33 6.01 18.44 -6.20
C ILE A 33 5.70 17.11 -6.90
N VAL A 34 4.50 16.58 -6.68
CA VAL A 34 3.99 15.43 -7.44
C VAL A 34 3.45 15.95 -8.78
N PRO A 35 3.93 15.45 -9.93
CA PRO A 35 3.41 15.85 -11.23
C PRO A 35 1.91 15.59 -11.38
N LYS A 36 1.22 16.46 -12.13
CA LYS A 36 -0.24 16.43 -12.31
C LYS A 36 -0.76 15.09 -12.84
N GLU A 37 -0.07 14.49 -13.81
CA GLU A 37 -0.46 13.19 -14.40
C GLU A 37 -0.53 12.06 -13.38
N ILE A 38 0.40 12.05 -12.42
CA ILE A 38 0.45 11.03 -11.37
C ILE A 38 -0.68 11.28 -10.38
N SER A 39 -0.89 12.54 -10.01
CA SER A 39 -2.01 12.94 -9.16
C SER A 39 -3.35 12.51 -9.76
N ILE A 40 -3.56 12.72 -11.06
CA ILE A 40 -4.77 12.28 -11.77
C ILE A 40 -4.95 10.76 -11.67
N LYS A 41 -3.88 9.98 -11.90
CA LYS A 41 -3.96 8.51 -11.77
C LYS A 41 -4.22 8.05 -10.33
N ILE A 42 -3.63 8.70 -9.33
CA ILE A 42 -3.90 8.40 -7.93
C ILE A 42 -5.36 8.72 -7.58
N ASN A 43 -5.86 9.90 -7.98
CA ASN A 43 -7.25 10.27 -7.77
C ASN A 43 -8.22 9.32 -8.48
N LYS A 44 -7.87 8.82 -9.66
CA LYS A 44 -8.65 7.78 -10.35
C LYS A 44 -8.71 6.49 -9.51
N ALA A 45 -7.60 6.06 -8.92
CA ALA A 45 -7.58 4.88 -8.05
C ALA A 45 -8.44 5.09 -6.79
N ILE A 46 -8.35 6.25 -6.15
CA ILE A 46 -9.20 6.62 -5.01
C ILE A 46 -10.67 6.57 -5.40
N TRP A 47 -11.02 7.11 -6.58
CA TRP A 47 -12.38 7.10 -7.09
C TRP A 47 -12.91 5.69 -7.38
N GLU A 48 -12.14 4.82 -8.05
CA GLU A 48 -12.52 3.42 -8.30
C GLU A 48 -12.77 2.65 -7.00
N LEU A 49 -11.93 2.90 -5.99
CA LEU A 49 -12.10 2.34 -4.65
C LEU A 49 -13.32 2.91 -3.93
N GLY A 50 -13.55 4.22 -4.05
CA GLY A 50 -14.71 4.91 -3.48
C GLY A 50 -16.04 4.35 -4.00
N LEU A 51 -16.14 4.10 -5.31
CA LEU A 51 -17.33 3.46 -5.91
C LEU A 51 -17.62 2.07 -5.34
N GLN A 52 -16.58 1.31 -5.01
CA GLN A 52 -16.73 -0.01 -4.39
C GLN A 52 -17.01 0.09 -2.89
N PHE A 53 -16.43 1.10 -2.23
CA PHE A 53 -16.75 1.43 -0.84
C PHE A 53 -18.22 1.78 -0.67
N GLU A 54 -18.83 2.56 -1.56
CA GLU A 54 -20.26 2.91 -1.48
C GLU A 54 -21.19 1.68 -1.49
N LYS A 55 -20.77 0.58 -2.12
CA LYS A 55 -21.50 -0.69 -2.12
C LYS A 55 -21.34 -1.46 -0.81
N ASN A 56 -20.15 -1.46 -0.22
CA ASN A 56 -19.83 -2.24 0.97
C ASN A 56 -20.09 -1.47 2.28
N LYS A 57 -19.98 -0.14 2.26
CA LYS A 57 -20.09 0.83 3.37
C LYS A 57 -19.37 0.43 4.67
N LYS A 58 -18.25 -0.26 4.53
CA LYS A 58 -17.44 -0.76 5.64
C LYS A 58 -16.11 -0.03 5.69
N THR A 59 -15.91 0.72 6.76
CA THR A 59 -14.61 1.28 7.13
C THR A 59 -13.97 0.40 8.20
N PHE A 60 -12.74 -0.04 7.96
CA PHE A 60 -11.96 -0.81 8.92
C PHE A 60 -11.31 0.11 9.95
N LYS A 61 -11.58 -0.17 11.23
CA LYS A 61 -11.01 0.53 12.39
C LYS A 61 -10.12 -0.36 13.26
N ASN A 62 -10.16 -1.67 13.02
CA ASN A 62 -9.37 -2.67 13.73
C ASN A 62 -8.15 -3.07 12.89
N PRO A 63 -7.14 -3.73 13.49
CA PRO A 63 -6.04 -4.31 12.74
C PRO A 63 -6.54 -5.22 11.61
N ILE A 64 -5.92 -5.11 10.44
CA ILE A 64 -6.28 -5.85 9.25
C ILE A 64 -5.10 -6.59 8.64
N LYS A 65 -5.44 -7.62 7.88
CA LYS A 65 -4.58 -8.27 6.92
C LYS A 65 -5.00 -7.83 5.53
N VAL A 66 -4.02 -7.42 4.72
CA VAL A 66 -4.21 -7.03 3.33
C VAL A 66 -3.42 -7.98 2.43
N ASN A 67 -4.11 -8.67 1.53
CA ASN A 67 -3.45 -9.40 0.43
C ASN A 67 -3.63 -8.59 -0.85
N ILE A 68 -2.52 -8.30 -1.52
CA ILE A 68 -2.50 -7.51 -2.75
C ILE A 68 -1.97 -8.39 -3.87
N THR A 69 -2.78 -8.60 -4.90
CA THR A 69 -2.38 -9.32 -6.11
C THR A 69 -2.24 -8.31 -7.25
N PHE A 70 -1.02 -8.16 -7.75
CA PHE A 70 -0.72 -7.36 -8.93
C PHE A 70 -0.85 -8.19 -10.19
N ILE A 71 -1.75 -7.80 -11.09
CA ILE A 71 -1.85 -8.35 -12.45
C ILE A 71 -0.97 -7.50 -13.35
N LEU A 72 0.12 -8.08 -13.83
CA LEU A 72 1.17 -7.41 -14.59
C LEU A 72 1.11 -7.81 -16.07
N PRO A 73 1.09 -6.85 -17.03
CA PRO A 73 1.03 -7.17 -18.45
C PRO A 73 2.33 -7.75 -19.00
N ASN A 74 3.44 -7.56 -18.27
CA ASN A 74 4.78 -8.00 -18.66
C ASN A 74 5.71 -8.12 -17.45
N ARG A 75 6.87 -8.73 -17.67
CA ARG A 75 7.93 -8.96 -16.68
C ARG A 75 8.86 -7.75 -16.45
N ARG A 76 8.47 -6.54 -16.88
CA ARG A 76 9.27 -5.34 -16.61
C ARG A 76 9.43 -5.18 -15.09
N ARG A 77 10.66 -4.90 -14.67
CA ARG A 77 10.96 -4.55 -13.27
C ARG A 77 10.11 -3.36 -12.83
N ARG A 78 9.41 -3.51 -11.72
CA ARG A 78 8.58 -2.50 -11.06
C ARG A 78 8.87 -2.52 -9.57
N ASP A 79 9.03 -1.35 -8.96
CA ASP A 79 9.19 -1.21 -7.51
C ASP A 79 7.81 -1.31 -6.85
N LEU A 80 7.37 -2.54 -6.58
CA LEU A 80 6.03 -2.78 -6.07
C LEU A 80 5.84 -2.23 -4.66
N ASP A 81 6.88 -2.17 -3.83
CA ASP A 81 6.78 -1.64 -2.47
C ASP A 81 6.34 -0.17 -2.48
N ASN A 82 6.86 0.62 -3.43
CA ASN A 82 6.45 2.02 -3.59
C ASN A 82 5.00 2.16 -4.12
N ILE A 83 4.56 1.19 -4.92
CA ILE A 83 3.17 1.12 -5.38
C ILE A 83 2.26 0.72 -4.22
N MET A 84 2.67 -0.22 -3.36
CA MET A 84 1.93 -0.62 -2.17
C MET A 84 1.73 0.54 -1.20
N LYS A 85 2.76 1.36 -0.98
CA LYS A 85 2.62 2.59 -0.18
C LYS A 85 1.57 3.53 -0.78
N THR A 86 1.55 3.66 -2.11
CA THR A 86 0.55 4.47 -2.81
C THR A 86 -0.85 3.85 -2.70
N LEU A 87 -0.98 2.52 -2.73
CA LEU A 87 -2.25 1.82 -2.50
C LEU A 87 -2.76 2.02 -1.07
N GLY A 88 -1.88 1.99 -0.07
CA GLY A 88 -2.22 2.30 1.32
C GLY A 88 -2.84 3.69 1.44
N ASP A 89 -2.15 4.71 0.92
CA ASP A 89 -2.68 6.08 0.83
C ASP A 89 -4.09 6.08 0.17
N CYS A 90 -4.26 5.38 -0.96
CA CYS A 90 -5.53 5.35 -1.70
C CYS A 90 -6.67 4.71 -0.89
N LEU A 91 -6.40 3.62 -0.14
CA LEU A 91 -7.39 2.95 0.70
C LEU A 91 -7.86 3.86 1.85
N VAL A 92 -6.96 4.64 2.43
CA VAL A 92 -7.28 5.63 3.47
C VAL A 92 -8.12 6.76 2.88
N TYR A 93 -7.68 7.36 1.75
CA TYR A 93 -8.42 8.43 1.09
C TYR A 93 -9.80 7.99 0.57
N ALA A 94 -9.98 6.71 0.25
CA ALA A 94 -11.27 6.14 -0.14
C ALA A 94 -12.17 5.76 1.06
N ASN A 95 -11.77 6.07 2.31
CA ASN A 95 -12.45 5.73 3.56
C ASN A 95 -12.65 4.22 3.80
N ILE A 96 -11.90 3.35 3.10
CA ILE A 96 -11.95 1.90 3.30
C ILE A 96 -11.26 1.55 4.62
N ILE A 97 -10.11 2.18 4.91
CA ILE A 97 -9.38 2.01 6.17
C ILE A 97 -9.23 3.39 6.81
N ASN A 98 -9.33 3.48 8.13
CA ASN A 98 -9.16 4.76 8.82
C ASN A 98 -7.70 5.27 8.81
N ASP A 99 -6.74 4.35 8.91
CA ASP A 99 -5.31 4.66 8.96
C ASP A 99 -4.48 3.49 8.38
N ASP A 100 -3.37 3.77 7.71
CA ASP A 100 -2.49 2.75 7.13
C ASP A 100 -1.79 1.92 8.21
N SER A 101 -1.64 2.48 9.42
CA SER A 101 -1.10 1.83 10.60
C SER A 101 -1.89 0.60 11.05
N LEU A 102 -3.14 0.45 10.60
CA LEU A 102 -3.98 -0.72 10.86
C LEU A 102 -3.56 -1.94 10.02
N ILE A 103 -2.70 -1.79 9.02
CA ILE A 103 -2.21 -2.91 8.20
C ILE A 103 -1.11 -3.65 8.95
N PHE A 104 -1.48 -4.69 9.70
CA PHE A 104 -0.53 -5.48 10.50
C PHE A 104 0.10 -6.62 9.72
N ILE A 105 -0.65 -7.17 8.74
CA ILE A 105 -0.15 -8.22 7.87
C ILE A 105 -0.38 -7.78 6.43
N GLN A 106 0.69 -7.80 5.65
CA GLN A 106 0.64 -7.46 4.24
C GLN A 106 1.27 -8.57 3.42
N ASN A 107 0.50 -9.15 2.52
CA ASN A 107 0.98 -10.14 1.56
C ASN A 107 0.92 -9.56 0.16
N LEU A 108 1.92 -9.91 -0.64
CA LEU A 108 1.99 -9.51 -2.03
C LEU A 108 2.12 -10.72 -2.94
N GLU A 109 1.30 -10.73 -3.97
CA GLU A 109 1.37 -11.69 -5.07
C GLU A 109 1.52 -10.96 -6.41
N LYS A 110 2.19 -11.61 -7.35
CA LYS A 110 2.39 -11.09 -8.72
C LYS A 110 1.91 -12.13 -9.71
N TRP A 111 0.94 -11.77 -10.53
CA TRP A 111 0.49 -12.59 -11.66
C TRP A 111 0.91 -11.90 -12.94
N ILE A 112 1.52 -12.64 -13.86
CA ILE A 112 1.96 -12.10 -15.15
C ILE A 112 1.01 -12.64 -16.21
N ILE A 113 0.12 -11.77 -16.70
CA ILE A 113 -0.91 -12.12 -17.68
C ILE A 113 -0.75 -11.15 -18.86
N LYS A 114 -0.43 -11.68 -20.03
CA LYS A 114 -0.11 -10.85 -21.20
C LYS A 114 -1.33 -10.02 -21.61
N GLY A 115 -1.15 -8.70 -21.67
CA GLY A 115 -2.20 -7.76 -22.11
C GLY A 115 -3.14 -7.28 -21.00
N GLU A 116 -3.08 -7.90 -19.82
CA GLU A 116 -3.93 -7.54 -18.68
C GLU A 116 -3.16 -6.72 -17.64
N GLU A 117 -3.82 -5.74 -17.04
CA GLU A 117 -3.29 -5.01 -15.91
C GLU A 117 -4.36 -4.71 -14.87
N GLY A 118 -3.95 -4.67 -13.60
CA GLY A 118 -4.87 -4.36 -12.52
C GLY A 118 -4.33 -4.74 -11.15
N VAL A 119 -5.11 -4.44 -10.13
CA VAL A 119 -4.81 -4.80 -8.74
C VAL A 119 -6.04 -5.40 -8.10
N ILE A 120 -5.88 -6.53 -7.45
CA ILE A 120 -6.89 -7.12 -6.57
C ILE A 120 -6.42 -6.89 -5.13
N ILE A 121 -7.28 -6.34 -4.30
CA ILE A 121 -7.01 -6.05 -2.89
C ILE A 121 -8.01 -6.81 -2.07
N GLU A 122 -7.52 -7.65 -1.17
CA GLU A 122 -8.34 -8.41 -0.24
C GLU A 122 -8.03 -8.00 1.19
N ILE A 123 -9.06 -7.62 1.93
CA ILE A 123 -8.94 -7.11 3.30
C ILE A 123 -9.70 -8.03 4.24
N GLU A 124 -9.05 -8.40 5.34
CA GLU A 124 -9.62 -9.20 6.42
C GLU A 124 -9.32 -8.56 7.78
N GLU A 125 -10.34 -8.42 8.63
CA GLU A 125 -10.15 -7.99 10.03
C GLU A 125 -9.45 -9.09 10.84
N LEU A 126 -8.39 -8.71 11.55
CA LEU A 126 -7.71 -9.57 12.50
C LEU A 126 -8.42 -9.46 13.84
N LYS A 127 -8.84 -10.61 14.39
CA LYS A 127 -9.45 -10.68 15.73
C LYS A 127 -8.41 -10.70 16.84
N ASP A 128 -7.31 -11.44 16.61
CA ASP A 128 -6.21 -11.59 17.56
C ASP A 128 -4.86 -11.50 16.85
N ILE A 129 -3.95 -10.70 17.40
CA ILE A 129 -2.57 -10.64 16.94
C ILE A 129 -1.75 -11.59 17.82
N LYS A 130 -1.42 -12.77 17.29
CA LYS A 130 -0.56 -13.73 17.99
C LYS A 130 0.91 -13.34 17.78
N ILE A 131 1.61 -13.08 18.87
CA ILE A 131 3.06 -12.86 18.86
C ILE A 131 3.76 -14.23 18.92
N ASP A 132 4.64 -14.48 17.96
CA ASP A 132 5.50 -15.65 17.95
C ASP A 132 6.65 -15.47 18.95
N LYS A 133 6.44 -15.98 20.18
CA LYS A 133 7.44 -15.91 21.27
C LYS A 133 8.74 -16.62 20.91
N GLY A 134 8.71 -17.64 20.05
CA GLY A 134 9.90 -18.38 19.61
C GLY A 134 10.81 -17.51 18.76
N LYS A 135 10.25 -16.81 17.77
CA LYS A 135 11.00 -15.82 16.96
C LYS A 135 11.55 -14.68 17.80
N LEU A 136 10.77 -14.19 18.78
CA LEU A 136 11.23 -13.15 19.69
C LEU A 136 12.43 -13.60 20.52
N TYR A 137 12.42 -14.83 21.02
CA TYR A 137 13.55 -15.40 21.76
C TYR A 137 14.80 -15.54 20.87
N GLN A 138 14.65 -16.03 19.64
CA GLN A 138 15.76 -16.12 18.68
C GLN A 138 16.39 -14.76 18.38
N LEU A 139 15.56 -13.71 18.23
CA LEU A 139 16.05 -12.34 18.04
C LEU A 139 16.83 -11.82 19.27
N LYS A 140 16.35 -12.10 20.49
CA LYS A 140 17.05 -11.72 21.72
C LYS A 140 18.42 -12.40 21.80
N LYS A 141 18.45 -13.73 21.60
CA LYS A 141 19.69 -14.50 21.58
C LYS A 141 20.70 -13.96 20.55
N TYR A 142 20.23 -13.61 19.35
CA TYR A 142 21.10 -13.01 18.34
C TYR A 142 21.70 -11.66 18.78
N LYS A 143 20.92 -10.81 19.48
CA LYS A 143 21.42 -9.54 20.02
C LYS A 143 22.42 -9.73 21.14
N ASP A 144 22.18 -10.70 22.01
CA ASP A 144 23.09 -10.99 23.12
C ASP A 144 24.45 -11.44 22.57
N ASN A 145 24.45 -12.31 21.55
CA ASN A 145 25.68 -12.73 20.86
C ASN A 145 26.45 -11.60 20.16
N LEU A 146 25.80 -10.48 19.79
CA LEU A 146 26.46 -9.34 19.16
C LEU A 146 27.15 -8.42 20.18
N ASN A 147 26.65 -8.38 21.42
CA ASN A 147 27.21 -7.56 22.49
C ASN A 147 28.42 -8.22 23.19
N GLU A 148 28.72 -9.47 22.84
CA GLU A 148 29.90 -10.23 23.31
C GLU A 148 31.15 -10.01 22.44
N PHE A 149 31.05 -9.20 21.37
CA PHE A 149 32.15 -8.74 20.51
C PHE A 149 32.45 -7.26 20.74
#